data_AF-A0A526YL27-F1
#
_entry.id   AF-A0A526YL27-F1
#
_cell.length_a   1.000
_cell.length_b   1.000
_cell.length_c   1.000
_cell.angle_alpha   90.00
_cell.angle_beta   90.00
_cell.angle_gamma   90.00
#
_symmetry.space_group_name_H-M   'P 1'
#
loop_
_entity.id
_entity.type
_entity.pdbx_description
1 polymer ?
#
loop_
_entity_poly.entity_id
_entity_poly.type
_entity_poly.pdbx_seq_one_letter_code
_entity_poly.pdbx_strand_id
1 'polypeptide(L)' 'IMLGSNELMNSRLSGSEEALARLSCQRIAGRRQPKILIGGLGMGFTLRAAIAELGADAGIVVAELVPAVVAWAR' A
#
# COMPACT_ATOMS: atom_id res chain seq x y z
N ILE A 1 3.38 11.48 -10.25
CA ILE A 1 2.88 11.04 -11.57
C ILE A 1 1.94 12.12 -12.08
N MET A 2 2.24 12.65 -13.27
CA MET A 2 1.45 13.69 -13.92
C MET A 2 0.73 13.11 -15.13
N LEU A 3 -0.47 13.62 -15.43
CA LEU A 3 -1.15 13.43 -16.71
C LEU A 3 -1.43 14.82 -17.30
N GLY A 4 -0.55 15.28 -18.17
CA GLY A 4 -0.55 16.68 -18.61
C GLY A 4 -0.29 17.63 -17.43
N SER A 5 -1.18 18.59 -17.21
CA SER A 5 -1.14 19.54 -16.10
C SER A 5 -1.82 19.04 -14.81
N ASN A 6 -2.45 17.85 -14.83
CA ASN A 6 -3.06 17.28 -13.64
C ASN A 6 -2.07 16.40 -12.87
N GLU A 7 -1.90 16.67 -11.58
CA GLU A 7 -1.29 15.72 -10.65
C GLU A 7 -2.22 14.52 -10.48
N LEU A 8 -1.79 13.36 -10.97
CA LEU A 8 -2.45 12.10 -10.65
C LEU A 8 -1.98 11.55 -9.30
N MET A 9 -0.71 11.78 -8.94
CA MET A 9 -0.12 11.27 -7.71
C MET A 9 1.07 12.13 -7.29
N ASN A 10 1.08 12.65 -6.07
CA ASN A 10 2.23 13.31 -5.46
C ASN A 10 2.37 12.87 -3.99
N SER A 11 3.51 13.15 -3.36
CA SER A 11 3.74 12.77 -1.95
C SER A 11 2.89 13.55 -0.93
N ARG A 12 2.08 14.52 -1.36
CA ARG A 12 1.15 15.31 -0.53
C ARG A 12 -0.27 14.75 -0.56
N LEU A 13 -0.60 13.88 -1.51
CA LEU A 13 -1.91 13.24 -1.70
C LEU A 13 -1.74 11.72 -1.57
N SER A 14 -1.63 11.24 -0.32
CA SER A 14 -1.61 9.80 0.04
C SER A 14 -2.88 9.34 0.76
N GLY A 15 -3.87 10.22 0.90
CA GLY A 15 -5.03 9.99 1.77
C GLY A 15 -5.92 8.83 1.29
N SER A 16 -6.07 8.64 -0.02
CA SER A 16 -6.84 7.53 -0.58
C SER A 16 -6.14 6.19 -0.35
N GLU A 17 -4.81 6.15 -0.49
CA GLU A 17 -3.97 4.98 -0.27
C GLU A 17 -3.99 4.54 1.20
N GLU A 18 -3.90 5.51 2.11
CA GLU A 18 -3.97 5.28 3.55
C GLU A 18 -5.38 4.83 3.98
N ALA A 19 -6.43 5.48 3.47
CA ALA A 19 -7.81 5.08 3.72
C ALA A 19 -8.10 3.67 3.19
N LEU A 20 -7.63 3.33 1.99
CA LEU A 20 -7.77 1.99 1.41
C LEU A 20 -7.13 0.93 2.31
N ALA A 21 -5.92 1.16 2.79
CA ALA A 21 -5.23 0.23 3.67
C ALA A 21 -6.00 0.04 4.99
N ARG A 22 -6.35 1.14 5.66
CA ARG A 22 -7.05 1.12 6.95
C ARG A 22 -8.42 0.43 6.88
N LEU A 23 -9.24 0.83 5.90
CA LEU A 23 -10.58 0.26 5.73
C LEU A 23 -10.52 -1.24 5.39
N SER A 24 -9.51 -1.67 4.64
CA SER A 24 -9.27 -3.08 4.33
C SER A 24 -8.82 -3.87 5.56
N CYS A 25 -7.86 -3.34 6.33
CA CYS A 25 -7.34 -4.00 7.54
C CYS A 25 -8.40 -4.15 8.63
N GLN A 26 -9.23 -3.12 8.84
CA GLN A 26 -10.33 -3.15 9.81
C GLN A 26 -11.33 -4.28 9.55
N ARG A 27 -11.62 -4.58 8.28
CA ARG A 27 -12.54 -5.68 7.89
C ARG A 27 -11.99 -7.06 8.24
N ILE A 28 -10.69 -7.18 8.48
CA ILE A 28 -10.01 -8.46 8.70
C ILE A 28 -9.32 -8.57 10.06
N ALA A 29 -9.45 -7.55 10.92
CA ALA A 29 -8.74 -7.44 12.20
C ALA A 29 -8.98 -8.62 13.18
N GLY A 30 -10.12 -9.32 13.06
CA GLY A 30 -10.42 -10.51 13.88
C GLY A 30 -9.82 -11.83 13.36
N ARG A 31 -9.11 -11.82 12.23
CA ARG A 31 -8.51 -13.04 11.66
C ARG A 31 -7.15 -13.32 12.30
N ARG A 32 -6.92 -14.56 12.71
CA ARG A 32 -5.60 -15.02 13.14
C ARG A 32 -4.65 -15.06 11.93
N GLN A 33 -3.46 -14.46 12.03
CA GLN A 33 -2.45 -14.44 10.96
C GLN A 33 -3.01 -14.00 9.59
N PRO A 34 -3.55 -12.77 9.46
CA PRO A 34 -4.15 -12.31 8.22
C PRO A 34 -3.11 -12.21 7.10
N LYS A 35 -3.50 -12.54 5.87
CA LYS A 35 -2.69 -12.37 4.67
C LYS A 35 -3.35 -11.39 3.73
N ILE A 36 -2.59 -10.40 3.27
CA ILE A 36 -3.07 -9.39 2.32
C ILE A 36 -2.16 -9.31 1.09
N LEU A 37 -2.78 -9.00 -0.06
CA LEU A 37 -2.10 -8.70 -1.31
C LEU A 37 -2.33 -7.22 -1.64
N ILE A 38 -1.25 -6.48 -1.86
CA ILE A 38 -1.29 -5.11 -2.38
C ILE A 38 -0.80 -5.15 -3.83
N GLY A 39 -1.66 -4.74 -4.76
CA GLY A 39 -1.31 -4.59 -6.17
C GLY A 39 -0.75 -3.19 -6.44
N GLY A 40 0.49 -3.12 -6.91
CA GLY A 40 1.26 -1.90 -7.08
C GLY A 40 1.99 -1.50 -5.80
N LEU A 41 3.31 -1.30 -5.90
CA LEU A 41 4.11 -0.70 -4.83
C LEU A 41 4.01 0.82 -4.88
N GLY A 42 4.15 1.39 -6.08
CA GLY A 42 4.17 2.83 -6.27
C GLY A 42 5.16 3.52 -5.32
N MET A 43 4.68 4.50 -4.55
CA MET A 43 5.47 5.19 -3.52
C MET A 43 5.43 4.53 -2.13
N GLY A 44 4.75 3.38 -2.00
CA GLY A 44 4.69 2.61 -0.76
C GLY A 44 3.67 3.12 0.28
N PHE A 45 2.82 4.09 -0.03
CA PHE A 45 1.86 4.66 0.95
C PHE A 45 0.86 3.62 1.49
N THR A 46 0.26 2.81 0.62
CA THR A 46 -0.64 1.73 1.04
C THR A 46 0.09 0.67 1.87
N LEU A 47 1.31 0.30 1.47
CA LEU A 47 2.12 -0.68 2.22
C LEU A 47 2.44 -0.16 3.62
N ARG A 48 2.93 1.08 3.74
CA ARG A 48 3.24 1.71 5.02
C ARG A 48 2.02 1.75 5.93
N ALA A 49 0.87 2.17 5.41
CA ALA A 49 -0.37 2.21 6.16
C ALA A 49 -0.85 0.82 6.59
N ALA A 50 -0.74 -0.18 5.72
CA ALA A 50 -1.11 -1.55 6.05
C ALA A 50 -0.20 -2.14 7.15
N ILE A 51 1.11 -1.89 7.11
CA ILE A 51 2.05 -2.30 8.17
C ILE A 51 1.69 -1.65 9.52
N ALA A 52 1.24 -0.39 9.51
CA ALA A 52 0.85 0.30 10.74
C ALA A 52 -0.44 -0.26 11.38
N GLU A 53 -1.34 -0.82 10.56
CA GLU A 53 -2.62 -1.36 11.02
C GLU A 53 -2.56 -2.87 11.37
N LEU A 54 -1.62 -3.60 10.78
CA LEU A 54 -1.50 -5.06 10.94
C LEU A 54 -0.53 -5.45 12.06
N GLY A 55 -0.87 -6.51 12.79
CA GLY A 55 0.01 -7.12 13.79
C GLY A 55 1.22 -7.82 13.17
N ALA A 56 2.23 -8.11 13.99
CA ALA A 56 3.50 -8.72 13.57
C ALA A 56 3.36 -10.14 12.96
N ASP A 57 2.22 -10.80 13.17
CA ASP A 57 1.92 -12.13 12.64
C ASP A 57 1.22 -12.10 11.27
N ALA A 58 0.95 -10.90 10.73
CA ALA A 58 0.35 -10.72 9.42
C ALA A 58 1.36 -10.93 8.27
N GLY A 59 0.87 -11.49 7.17
CA GLY A 59 1.62 -11.59 5.92
C GLY A 59 1.18 -10.55 4.91
N ILE A 60 2.11 -9.78 4.36
CA ILE A 60 1.85 -8.80 3.30
C ILE A 60 2.64 -9.20 2.06
N VAL A 61 1.93 -9.40 0.94
CA VAL A 61 2.53 -9.58 -0.39
C VAL A 61 2.30 -8.32 -1.19
N VAL A 62 3.36 -7.79 -1.81
CA VAL A 62 3.25 -6.67 -2.74
C VAL A 62 3.60 -7.16 -4.14
N ALA A 63 2.68 -7.00 -5.07
CA ALA A 63 2.89 -7.32 -6.47
C ALA A 63 3.14 -6.02 -7.24
N GLU A 64 4.38 -5.78 -7.64
CA GLU A 64 4.75 -4.63 -8.48
C GLU A 64 5.16 -5.14 -9.86
N LEU A 65 4.60 -4.52 -10.90
CA LEU A 65 4.82 -4.89 -12.29
C LEU A 65 6.14 -4.33 -12.81
N VAL A 66 6.53 -3.12 -12.37
CA VAL A 66 7.69 -2.39 -12.90
C VAL A 66 8.93 -2.73 -12.07
N PRO A 67 9.92 -3.46 -12.61
CA PRO A 67 11.09 -3.88 -11.85
C PRO A 67 11.92 -2.71 -11.30
N ALA A 68 11.95 -1.58 -12.01
CA ALA A 68 12.64 -0.37 -11.56
C ALA A 68 12.05 0.21 -10.28
N VAL A 69 10.73 0.09 -10.06
CA VAL A 69 10.08 0.55 -8.82
C VAL A 69 10.49 -0.35 -7.65
N VAL A 70 10.55 -1.67 -7.87
CA VAL A 70 11.05 -2.62 -6.86
C VAL A 70 12.51 -2.35 -6.53
N ALA A 71 13.35 -2.11 -7.54
CA ALA A 71 14.78 -1.81 -7.34
C ALA A 71 14.99 -0.51 -6.58
N TRP A 72 14.18 0.52 -6.86
CA TRP A 72 14.23 1.80 -6.14
C TRP A 72 13.79 1.69 -4.68
N ALA A 73 12.83 0.82 -4.37
CA ALA A 73 12.27 0.67 -3.03
C ALA A 73 13.02 -0.33 -2.13
N ARG A 74 14.07 -0.99 -2.65
CA ARG A 74 14.99 -1.82 -1.87
C ARG A 74 16.08 -0.96 -1.23
#